data_AF-A0A927BG19-F1
#
_entry.id   AF-A0A927BG19-F1
#
_cell.length_a   1.000
_cell.length_b   1.000
_cell.length_c   1.000
_cell.angle_alpha   90.00
_cell.angle_beta   90.00
_cell.angle_gamma   90.00
#
_symmetry.space_group_name_H-M   'P 1'
#
loop_
_entity.id
_entity.type
_entity.pdbx_description
1 polymer ?
#
loop_
_entity_poly.entity_id
_entity_poly.type
_entity_poly.pdbx_seq_one_letter_code
_entity_poly.pdbx_strand_id
1 'polypeptide(L)'
;MLTWLQQWFLSQCDEEWEHEYGIKICTLDNPGWSIKIDLAYTELEDVRISIPTIEESAGDWYSIVIVDGVFSSLCSPNKLDFVISDFKALVELGEARYLADRPQARMIPFAEGYSISKGLPKPVREYLYKIIDEEQISSANMHEKGASLANAIRPILEKLINNSDLDMQSLIMLVYRYGWNYIHAKHAS
;
A
#
# COMPACT_ATOMS: atom_id res chain seq x y z
N MET A 1 20.84 -2.02 -9.33
CA MET A 1 19.75 -1.55 -8.44
C MET A 1 19.57 -0.03 -8.52
N LEU A 2 20.63 0.76 -8.31
CA LEU A 2 20.58 2.23 -8.40
C LEU A 2 19.94 2.78 -9.69
N THR A 3 20.27 2.23 -10.86
CA THR A 3 19.66 2.64 -12.13
C THR A 3 18.15 2.47 -12.15
N TRP A 4 17.64 1.39 -11.54
CA TRP A 4 16.19 1.18 -11.44
C TRP A 4 15.55 2.21 -10.52
N LEU A 5 16.19 2.52 -9.38
CA LEU A 5 15.67 3.53 -8.45
C LEU A 5 15.65 4.93 -9.08
N GLN A 6 16.66 5.27 -9.88
CA GLN A 6 16.70 6.50 -10.67
C GLN A 6 15.57 6.58 -11.70
N GLN A 7 15.30 5.48 -12.39
CA GLN A 7 14.21 5.39 -13.36
C GLN A 7 12.84 5.49 -12.69
N TRP A 8 12.66 4.80 -11.56
CA TRP A 8 11.43 4.89 -10.78
C TRP A 8 11.19 6.30 -10.24
N PHE A 9 12.23 6.96 -9.72
CA PHE A 9 12.15 8.36 -9.29
C PHE A 9 11.75 9.26 -10.46
N LEU A 10 12.44 9.14 -11.60
CA LEU A 10 12.13 9.93 -12.80
C LEU A 10 10.70 9.70 -13.30
N SER A 11 10.16 8.49 -13.15
CA SER A 11 8.78 8.20 -13.54
C SER A 11 7.73 8.76 -12.56
N GLN A 12 8.13 9.18 -11.35
CA GLN A 12 7.23 9.90 -10.44
C GLN A 12 7.26 11.42 -10.66
N CYS A 13 8.31 11.97 -11.28
CA CYS A 13 8.39 13.40 -11.56
C CYS A 13 7.31 13.82 -12.57
N ASP A 14 6.39 14.66 -12.11
CA ASP A 14 5.22 15.12 -12.85
C ASP A 14 4.98 16.64 -12.73
N GLU A 15 6.03 17.40 -12.40
CA GLU A 15 6.04 18.84 -12.10
C GLU A 15 5.55 19.22 -10.69
N GLU A 16 4.82 18.35 -10.00
CA GLU A 16 4.37 18.58 -8.63
C GLU A 16 5.12 17.69 -7.64
N TRP A 17 5.27 16.41 -7.97
CA TRP A 17 5.77 15.42 -7.02
C TRP A 17 7.20 15.71 -6.56
N GLU A 18 8.10 16.11 -7.46
CA GLU A 18 9.51 16.39 -7.13
C GLU A 18 9.72 17.61 -6.23
N HIS A 19 8.70 18.45 -6.06
CA HIS A 19 8.78 19.63 -5.20
C HIS A 19 8.46 19.31 -3.73
N GLU A 20 7.65 18.28 -3.48
CA GLU A 20 7.14 17.94 -2.14
C GLU A 20 7.61 16.58 -1.62
N TYR A 21 7.94 15.66 -2.53
CA TYR A 21 8.22 14.27 -2.23
C TYR A 21 9.60 13.83 -2.75
N GLY A 22 10.11 12.73 -2.21
CA GLY A 22 11.37 12.18 -2.72
C GLY A 22 11.86 10.93 -2.02
N ILE A 23 13.16 10.71 -2.19
CA ILE A 23 13.90 9.58 -1.60
C ILE A 23 14.95 10.15 -0.66
N LYS A 24 14.94 9.70 0.59
CA LYS A 24 15.94 10.07 1.61
C LYS A 24 16.68 8.81 2.06
N ILE A 25 17.99 8.81 1.90
CA ILE A 25 18.89 7.77 2.42
C ILE A 25 19.84 8.43 3.41
N CYS A 26 19.82 7.98 4.65
CA CYS A 26 20.61 8.52 5.75
C CYS A 26 21.34 7.40 6.49
N THR A 27 22.44 7.73 7.17
CA THR A 27 23.07 6.82 8.13
C THR A 27 22.31 6.85 9.45
N LEU A 28 22.44 5.79 10.24
CA LEU A 28 21.95 5.73 11.61
C LEU A 28 23.05 6.05 12.63
N ASP A 29 22.65 6.28 13.90
CA ASP A 29 23.60 6.49 15.01
C ASP A 29 24.41 5.21 15.34
N ASN A 30 23.87 4.04 14.99
CA ASN A 30 24.57 2.76 14.90
C ASN A 30 24.88 2.44 13.42
N PRO A 31 25.86 1.58 13.10
CA PRO A 31 26.16 1.24 11.71
C PRO A 31 24.92 0.72 10.98
N GLY A 32 24.50 1.43 9.93
CA GLY A 32 23.32 1.08 9.16
C GLY A 32 22.78 2.24 8.35
N TRP A 33 21.69 1.96 7.65
CA TRP A 33 21.00 2.89 6.78
C TRP A 33 19.54 3.05 7.19
N SER A 34 19.05 4.28 7.11
CA SER A 34 17.62 4.59 7.02
C SER A 34 17.30 4.99 5.58
N ILE A 35 16.26 4.39 5.03
CA ILE A 35 15.68 4.80 3.74
C ILE A 35 14.23 5.20 3.97
N LYS A 36 13.83 6.32 3.36
CA LYS A 36 12.44 6.77 3.25
C LYS A 36 12.16 7.09 1.79
N ILE A 37 11.06 6.57 1.27
CA ILE A 37 10.57 6.85 -0.08
C ILE A 37 9.12 7.29 0.09
N ASP A 38 8.83 8.52 -0.30
CA ASP A 38 7.47 9.02 -0.34
C ASP A 38 6.69 8.30 -1.46
N LEU A 39 5.44 7.96 -1.18
CA LEU A 39 4.52 7.22 -2.06
C LEU A 39 3.21 7.97 -2.29
N ALA A 40 3.06 9.15 -1.69
CA ALA A 40 1.92 10.03 -1.93
C ALA A 40 1.73 10.26 -3.43
N TYR A 41 0.47 10.23 -3.88
CA TYR A 41 0.07 10.33 -5.29
C TYR A 41 0.61 9.25 -6.25
N THR A 42 1.33 8.24 -5.75
CA THR A 42 1.74 7.05 -6.52
C THR A 42 0.71 5.92 -6.39
N GLU A 43 0.86 4.85 -7.18
CA GLU A 43 0.02 3.65 -7.08
C GLU A 43 0.15 2.92 -5.72
N LEU A 44 1.21 3.21 -4.96
CA LEU A 44 1.50 2.59 -3.67
C LEU A 44 1.07 3.45 -2.47
N GLU A 45 0.44 4.62 -2.68
CA GLU A 45 0.04 5.58 -1.63
C GLU A 45 -0.69 4.91 -0.46
N ASP A 46 -1.56 3.94 -0.78
CA ASP A 46 -2.47 3.31 0.16
C ASP A 46 -1.96 1.94 0.68
N VAL A 47 -0.77 1.52 0.27
CA VAL A 47 -0.14 0.28 0.74
C VAL A 47 0.22 0.40 2.22
N ARG A 48 -0.13 -0.63 2.99
CA ARG A 48 0.06 -0.66 4.45
C ARG A 48 0.63 -2.00 4.89
N ILE A 49 1.94 -2.06 5.06
CA ILE A 49 2.68 -3.30 5.31
C ILE A 49 3.69 -3.08 6.44
N SER A 50 3.84 -4.07 7.31
CA SER A 50 4.88 -4.15 8.31
C SER A 50 5.64 -5.47 8.17
N ILE A 51 6.95 -5.38 7.93
CA ILE A 51 7.91 -6.45 8.17
C ILE A 51 8.66 -6.07 9.44
N PRO A 52 8.51 -6.83 10.54
CA PRO A 52 9.24 -6.55 11.78
C PRO A 52 10.75 -6.62 11.55
N THR A 53 11.54 -6.19 12.53
CA THR A 53 12.99 -6.35 12.42
C THR A 53 13.33 -7.84 12.32
N ILE A 54 13.99 -8.23 11.24
CA ILE A 54 14.52 -9.56 11.00
C ILE A 54 16.03 -9.46 11.13
N GLU A 55 16.60 -10.29 11.99
CA GLU A 55 18.04 -10.48 12.13
C GLU A 55 18.40 -11.88 11.62
N GLU A 56 19.09 -11.95 10.49
CA GLU A 56 19.47 -13.22 9.85
C GLU A 56 20.78 -13.76 10.44
N SER A 57 21.66 -12.85 10.84
CA SER A 57 22.87 -13.13 11.60
C SER A 57 23.31 -11.87 12.34
N ALA A 58 24.29 -12.01 13.24
CA ALA A 58 24.80 -10.89 14.02
C ALA A 58 25.27 -9.74 13.11
N GLY A 59 24.62 -8.58 13.22
CA GLY A 59 24.93 -7.41 12.41
C GLY A 59 24.34 -7.43 10.99
N ASP A 60 23.48 -8.40 10.67
CA ASP A 60 22.77 -8.51 9.40
C ASP A 60 21.26 -8.50 9.62
N TRP A 61 20.67 -7.32 9.48
CA TRP A 61 19.30 -7.06 9.90
C TRP A 61 18.61 -6.04 8.99
N TYR A 62 17.28 -6.12 8.94
CA TYR A 62 16.44 -5.12 8.28
C TYR A 62 15.03 -5.09 8.87
N SER A 63 14.32 -3.99 8.65
CA SER A 63 12.89 -3.85 8.90
C SER A 63 12.27 -3.02 7.78
N ILE A 64 11.00 -3.27 7.43
CA ILE A 64 10.27 -2.47 6.44
C ILE A 64 8.92 -2.10 7.02
N VAL A 65 8.55 -0.82 6.93
CA VAL A 65 7.24 -0.31 7.31
C VAL A 65 6.75 0.60 6.18
N ILE A 66 5.56 0.32 5.69
CA ILE A 66 4.86 1.13 4.69
C ILE A 66 3.57 1.58 5.33
N VAL A 67 3.45 2.88 5.55
CA VAL A 67 2.31 3.47 6.22
C VAL A 67 2.22 4.95 5.84
N ASP A 68 0.99 5.45 5.75
CA ASP A 68 0.70 6.87 5.49
C ASP A 68 1.46 7.42 4.27
N GLY A 69 1.47 6.64 3.18
CA GLY A 69 2.12 7.04 1.93
C GLY A 69 3.64 7.10 2.00
N VAL A 70 4.29 6.37 2.90
CA VAL A 70 5.77 6.34 2.99
C VAL A 70 6.27 4.92 3.16
N PHE A 71 7.18 4.49 2.27
CA PHE A 71 8.02 3.31 2.49
C PHE A 71 9.21 3.71 3.36
N SER A 72 9.34 3.09 4.53
CA SER A 72 10.46 3.29 5.45
C SER A 72 11.18 1.96 5.70
N SER A 73 12.50 1.98 5.67
CA SER A 73 13.30 0.83 6.10
C SER A 73 14.52 1.27 6.90
N LEU A 74 14.87 0.44 7.87
CA LEU A 74 16.12 0.48 8.62
C LEU A 74 16.86 -0.81 8.31
N CYS A 75 18.15 -0.75 8.05
CA CYS A 75 18.94 -1.95 7.76
C CYS A 75 20.41 -1.82 8.13
N SER A 76 21.07 -2.96 8.23
CA SER A 76 22.52 -3.07 8.43
C SER A 76 23.32 -2.44 7.26
N PRO A 77 24.61 -2.11 7.46
CA PRO A 77 25.42 -1.42 6.45
C PRO A 77 25.48 -2.10 5.07
N ASN A 78 25.34 -3.43 5.04
CA ASN A 78 25.40 -4.28 3.85
C ASN A 78 24.02 -4.57 3.20
N LYS A 79 22.91 -4.04 3.75
CA LYS A 79 21.55 -4.33 3.28
C LYS A 79 20.83 -3.20 2.55
N LEU A 80 21.52 -2.10 2.24
CA LEU A 80 20.93 -1.01 1.45
C LEU A 80 20.39 -1.49 0.10
N ASP A 81 21.19 -2.24 -0.66
CA ASP A 81 20.77 -2.81 -1.93
C ASP A 81 19.62 -3.82 -1.78
N PHE A 82 19.62 -4.57 -0.68
CA PHE A 82 18.56 -5.53 -0.36
C PHE A 82 17.22 -4.82 -0.13
N VAL A 83 17.17 -3.78 0.70
CA VAL A 83 15.91 -3.08 1.00
C VAL A 83 15.39 -2.28 -0.20
N ILE A 84 16.28 -1.76 -1.06
CA ILE A 84 15.87 -1.16 -2.34
C ILE A 84 15.32 -2.24 -3.30
N SER A 85 15.90 -3.44 -3.31
CA SER A 85 15.38 -4.57 -4.07
C SER A 85 14.00 -5.01 -3.57
N ASP A 86 13.77 -4.93 -2.27
CA ASP A 86 12.47 -5.20 -1.65
C ASP A 86 11.41 -4.17 -2.08
N PHE A 87 11.77 -2.89 -2.07
CA PHE A 87 10.91 -1.84 -2.61
C PHE A 87 10.60 -2.06 -4.09
N LYS A 88 11.62 -2.41 -4.88
CA LYS A 88 11.45 -2.78 -6.30
C LYS A 88 10.44 -3.92 -6.48
N ALA A 89 10.56 -4.98 -5.68
CA ALA A 89 9.64 -6.11 -5.75
C ALA A 89 8.20 -5.69 -5.45
N LEU A 90 7.99 -4.79 -4.48
CA LEU A 90 6.66 -4.24 -4.22
C LEU A 90 6.09 -3.48 -5.42
N VAL A 91 6.89 -2.61 -6.06
CA VAL A 91 6.47 -1.85 -7.25
C VAL A 91 6.12 -2.77 -8.42
N GLU A 92 6.95 -3.79 -8.69
CA GLU A 92 6.76 -4.65 -9.86
C GLU A 92 5.71 -5.75 -9.67
N LEU A 93 5.54 -6.27 -8.46
CA LEU A 93 4.59 -7.36 -8.16
C LEU A 93 3.21 -6.83 -7.76
N GLY A 94 3.15 -5.59 -7.24
CA GLY A 94 1.98 -5.09 -6.53
C GLY A 94 1.81 -5.73 -5.15
N GLU A 95 1.01 -5.08 -4.30
CA GLU A 95 0.85 -5.43 -2.88
C GLU A 95 0.46 -6.90 -2.64
N ALA A 96 -0.53 -7.42 -3.35
CA ALA A 96 -1.07 -8.75 -3.09
C ALA A 96 -0.02 -9.84 -3.33
N ARG A 97 0.68 -9.76 -4.48
CA ARG A 97 1.72 -10.72 -4.81
C ARG A 97 2.95 -10.55 -3.93
N TYR A 98 3.32 -9.30 -3.61
CA TYR A 98 4.39 -9.01 -2.67
C TYR A 98 4.14 -9.68 -1.30
N LEU A 99 2.92 -9.58 -0.77
CA LEU A 99 2.54 -10.20 0.50
C LEU A 99 2.52 -11.74 0.43
N ALA A 100 2.08 -12.32 -0.69
CA ALA A 100 2.12 -13.76 -0.89
C ALA A 100 3.56 -14.32 -0.90
N ASP A 101 4.50 -13.58 -1.49
CA ASP A 101 5.90 -13.97 -1.60
C ASP A 101 6.72 -13.62 -0.32
N ARG A 102 6.16 -12.83 0.61
CA ARG A 102 6.81 -12.39 1.86
C ARG A 102 6.03 -12.83 3.09
N PRO A 103 6.24 -14.05 3.61
CA PRO A 103 5.49 -14.56 4.76
C PRO A 103 5.74 -13.79 6.07
N GLN A 104 6.83 -13.01 6.15
CA GLN A 104 7.11 -12.14 7.30
C GLN A 104 6.33 -10.82 7.25
N ALA A 105 5.82 -10.43 6.07
CA ALA A 105 5.07 -9.21 5.87
C ALA A 105 3.65 -9.37 6.42
N ARG A 106 3.20 -8.34 7.12
CA ARG A 106 1.84 -8.26 7.68
C ARG A 106 1.17 -7.00 7.19
N MET A 107 -0.12 -7.08 6.87
CA MET A 107 -0.90 -5.88 6.65
C MET A 107 -1.06 -5.09 7.96
N ILE A 108 -0.95 -3.77 7.88
CA ILE A 108 -1.35 -2.88 8.97
C ILE A 108 -2.81 -2.47 8.71
N PRO A 109 -3.77 -2.78 9.61
CA PRO A 109 -5.14 -2.33 9.46
C PRO A 109 -5.23 -0.80 9.57
N PHE A 110 -6.22 -0.22 8.89
CA PHE A 110 -6.54 1.19 9.09
C PHE A 110 -7.13 1.41 10.49
N ALA A 111 -6.86 2.56 11.09
CA ALA A 111 -7.54 2.96 12.33
C ALA A 111 -9.06 3.08 12.09
N GLU A 112 -9.85 2.89 13.15
CA GLU A 112 -11.30 3.12 13.10
C GLU A 112 -11.62 4.53 12.55
N GLY A 113 -12.54 4.61 11.59
CA GLY A 113 -12.94 5.87 10.95
C GLY A 113 -12.19 6.24 9.67
N TYR A 114 -11.27 5.41 9.18
CA TYR A 114 -10.61 5.64 7.90
C TYR A 114 -11.59 5.48 6.72
N SER A 115 -11.64 6.49 5.83
CA SER A 115 -12.51 6.45 4.64
C SER A 115 -12.13 5.29 3.73
N ILE A 116 -13.10 4.44 3.40
CA ILE A 116 -12.93 3.26 2.56
C ILE A 116 -12.34 3.63 1.18
N SER A 117 -12.57 4.86 0.70
CA SER A 117 -12.05 5.38 -0.56
C SER A 117 -10.54 5.64 -0.58
N LYS A 118 -9.93 5.95 0.58
CA LYS A 118 -8.51 6.30 0.71
C LYS A 118 -7.59 5.08 0.87
N GLY A 119 -8.10 3.87 0.65
CA GLY A 119 -7.26 2.67 0.66
C GLY A 119 -7.07 2.07 -0.74
N LEU A 120 -7.97 2.41 -1.66
CA LEU A 120 -8.16 1.72 -2.92
C LEU A 120 -7.10 2.15 -3.94
N PRO A 121 -6.56 1.21 -4.75
CA PRO A 121 -5.65 1.56 -5.84
C PRO A 121 -6.23 2.69 -6.69
N LYS A 122 -5.40 3.67 -7.09
CA LYS A 122 -5.82 4.91 -7.77
C LYS A 122 -6.85 4.69 -8.89
N PRO A 123 -6.71 3.70 -9.80
CA PRO A 123 -7.73 3.46 -10.84
C PRO A 123 -9.10 3.03 -10.28
N VAL A 124 -9.11 2.23 -9.22
CA VAL A 124 -10.34 1.76 -8.54
C VAL A 124 -10.96 2.90 -7.73
N ARG A 125 -10.13 3.71 -7.08
CA ARG A 125 -10.53 4.91 -6.34
C ARG A 125 -11.18 5.95 -7.25
N GLU A 126 -10.55 6.26 -8.39
CA GLU A 126 -11.09 7.19 -9.40
C GLU A 126 -12.39 6.68 -10.01
N TYR A 127 -12.47 5.39 -10.34
CA TYR A 127 -13.70 4.78 -10.85
C TYR A 127 -14.83 4.77 -9.80
N LEU A 128 -14.51 4.55 -8.52
CA LEU A 128 -15.46 4.65 -7.43
C LEU A 128 -15.93 6.08 -7.21
N TYR A 129 -15.04 7.07 -7.26
CA TYR A 129 -15.45 8.48 -7.17
C TYR A 129 -16.39 8.87 -8.31
N LYS A 130 -16.11 8.38 -9.54
CA LYS A 130 -17.00 8.57 -10.68
C LYS A 130 -18.40 7.98 -10.44
N ILE A 131 -18.50 6.75 -9.94
CA ILE A 131 -19.80 6.13 -9.61
C ILE A 131 -20.51 6.88 -8.49
N ILE A 132 -19.78 7.31 -7.46
CA ILE A 132 -20.35 8.05 -6.32
C ILE A 132 -20.95 9.38 -6.77
N ASP A 133 -20.25 10.09 -7.66
CA ASP A 133 -20.74 11.35 -8.27
C ASP A 133 -21.94 11.10 -9.19
N GLU A 134 -21.90 10.05 -10.01
CA GLU A 134 -22.99 9.67 -10.92
C GLU A 134 -24.27 9.22 -10.17
N GLU A 135 -24.13 8.57 -9.01
CA GLU A 135 -25.25 8.06 -8.20
C GLU A 135 -25.67 8.97 -7.02
N GLN A 136 -25.07 10.16 -6.87
CA GLN A 136 -25.34 11.11 -5.78
C GLN A 136 -25.31 10.49 -4.36
N ILE A 137 -24.37 9.58 -4.09
CA ILE A 137 -24.26 8.94 -2.78
C ILE A 137 -23.49 9.89 -1.84
N SER A 138 -24.18 10.54 -0.91
CA SER A 138 -23.53 11.48 0.03
C SER A 138 -22.55 10.78 0.99
N SER A 139 -21.46 11.48 1.35
CA SER A 139 -20.44 11.02 2.30
C SER A 139 -20.99 10.65 3.69
N ALA A 140 -22.06 11.32 4.12
CA ALA A 140 -22.76 11.03 5.38
C ALA A 140 -23.42 9.64 5.40
N ASN A 141 -23.81 9.10 4.24
CA ASN A 141 -24.42 7.78 4.14
C ASN A 141 -23.40 6.63 4.15
N MET A 142 -22.09 6.90 4.10
CA MET A 142 -21.05 5.85 3.99
C MET A 142 -20.76 5.17 5.33
N HIS A 143 -20.90 5.86 6.46
CA HIS A 143 -20.70 5.30 7.79
C HIS A 143 -21.75 4.21 8.15
N GLU A 144 -22.99 4.33 7.64
CA GLU A 144 -24.07 3.37 7.92
C GLU A 144 -24.15 2.21 6.90
N LYS A 145 -23.38 2.25 5.81
CA LYS A 145 -23.64 1.45 4.59
C LYS A 145 -22.52 0.51 4.16
N GLY A 146 -21.69 -0.04 5.05
CA GLY A 146 -20.66 -0.99 4.61
C GLY A 146 -21.23 -2.23 3.87
N ALA A 147 -22.48 -2.63 4.14
CA ALA A 147 -23.20 -3.67 3.37
C ALA A 147 -23.59 -3.20 1.95
N SER A 148 -24.00 -1.94 1.85
CA SER A 148 -24.42 -1.33 0.58
C SER A 148 -23.20 -1.06 -0.30
N LEU A 149 -22.06 -0.68 0.28
CA LEU A 149 -20.80 -0.52 -0.43
C LEU A 149 -20.28 -1.87 -0.92
N ALA A 150 -20.26 -2.91 -0.07
CA ALA A 150 -19.90 -4.27 -0.49
C ALA A 150 -20.79 -4.78 -1.64
N ASN A 151 -22.10 -4.50 -1.59
CA ASN A 151 -23.03 -4.83 -2.67
C ASN A 151 -22.83 -3.97 -3.93
N ALA A 152 -22.42 -2.71 -3.79
CA ALA A 152 -22.15 -1.79 -4.90
C ALA A 152 -20.80 -2.05 -5.58
N ILE A 153 -19.78 -2.49 -4.83
CA ILE A 153 -18.46 -2.83 -5.38
C ILE A 153 -18.38 -4.27 -5.88
N ARG A 154 -19.29 -5.17 -5.47
CA ARG A 154 -19.31 -6.57 -5.93
C ARG A 154 -19.35 -6.71 -7.47
N PRO A 155 -20.23 -6.01 -8.23
CA PRO A 155 -20.21 -6.06 -9.68
C PRO A 155 -18.90 -5.53 -10.31
N ILE A 156 -18.21 -4.64 -9.60
CA ILE A 156 -16.91 -4.06 -10.02
C ILE A 156 -15.80 -5.09 -9.82
N LEU A 157 -15.78 -5.77 -8.67
CA LEU A 157 -14.87 -6.89 -8.38
C LEU A 157 -15.09 -8.04 -9.37
N GLU A 158 -16.34 -8.38 -9.68
CA GLU A 158 -16.71 -9.40 -10.68
C GLU A 158 -16.27 -9.02 -12.10
N LYS A 159 -16.30 -7.74 -12.47
CA LYS A 159 -15.77 -7.26 -13.76
C LYS A 159 -14.24 -7.24 -13.80
N LEU A 160 -13.57 -6.92 -12.69
CA LEU A 160 -12.11 -6.98 -12.57
C LEU A 160 -11.60 -8.44 -12.67
N ILE A 161 -12.28 -9.39 -12.02
CA ILE A 161 -12.03 -10.84 -12.13
C ILE A 161 -12.02 -11.29 -13.59
N ASN A 162 -12.94 -10.78 -14.39
CA ASN A 162 -13.14 -11.24 -15.77
C ASN A 162 -12.27 -10.52 -16.80
N ASN A 163 -11.61 -9.40 -16.44
CA ASN A 163 -10.88 -8.54 -17.40
C ASN A 163 -9.42 -8.23 -17.00
N SER A 164 -8.88 -8.83 -15.94
CA SER A 164 -7.49 -8.63 -15.52
C SER A 164 -6.85 -9.93 -15.04
N ASP A 165 -5.53 -10.03 -15.15
CA ASP A 165 -4.72 -11.16 -14.64
C ASP A 165 -4.63 -11.17 -13.09
N LEU A 166 -5.53 -10.47 -12.39
CA LEU A 166 -5.55 -10.42 -10.93
C LEU A 166 -6.01 -11.78 -10.37
N ASP A 167 -5.14 -12.41 -9.58
CA ASP A 167 -5.44 -13.70 -8.97
C ASP A 167 -6.48 -13.60 -7.83
N MET A 168 -7.10 -14.74 -7.52
CA MET A 168 -8.11 -14.86 -6.46
C MET A 168 -7.58 -14.37 -5.10
N GLN A 169 -6.26 -14.46 -4.87
CA GLN A 169 -5.61 -14.06 -3.63
C GLN A 169 -5.57 -12.54 -3.49
N SER A 170 -5.34 -11.83 -4.60
CA SER A 170 -5.39 -10.37 -4.70
C SER A 170 -6.78 -9.81 -4.41
N LEU A 171 -7.82 -10.50 -4.91
CA LEU A 171 -9.22 -10.16 -4.63
C LEU A 171 -9.62 -10.46 -3.19
N ILE A 172 -9.20 -11.59 -2.65
CA ILE A 172 -9.38 -11.92 -1.23
C ILE A 172 -8.71 -10.84 -0.36
N MET A 173 -7.52 -10.37 -0.74
CA MET A 173 -6.83 -9.30 -0.02
C MET A 173 -7.55 -7.95 -0.08
N LEU A 174 -8.11 -7.57 -1.24
CA LEU A 174 -9.03 -6.44 -1.36
C LEU A 174 -10.26 -6.63 -0.45
N VAL A 175 -10.92 -7.79 -0.50
CA VAL A 175 -12.11 -8.10 0.32
C VAL A 175 -11.79 -8.14 1.81
N TYR A 176 -10.63 -8.66 2.24
CA TYR A 176 -10.19 -8.62 3.63
C TYR A 176 -9.83 -7.19 4.05
N ARG A 177 -9.09 -6.44 3.24
CA ARG A 177 -8.70 -5.05 3.52
C ARG A 177 -9.91 -4.11 3.69
N TYR A 178 -10.90 -4.23 2.81
CA TYR A 178 -12.08 -3.35 2.83
C TYR A 178 -13.29 -3.96 3.57
N GLY A 179 -13.34 -5.27 3.73
CA GLY A 179 -14.38 -5.99 4.47
C GLY A 179 -14.10 -6.16 5.97
N TRP A 180 -12.83 -6.19 6.40
CA TRP A 180 -12.50 -6.26 7.83
C TRP A 180 -12.91 -4.98 8.58
N ASN A 181 -12.73 -3.83 7.96
CA ASN A 181 -13.25 -2.53 8.45
C ASN A 181 -14.78 -2.53 8.59
N TYR A 182 -15.48 -3.26 7.71
CA TYR A 182 -16.94 -3.41 7.78
C TYR A 182 -17.41 -4.33 8.92
N ILE A 183 -16.68 -5.41 9.19
CA ILE A 183 -17.04 -6.37 10.26
C ILE A 183 -16.84 -5.72 11.64
N HIS A 184 -15.78 -4.93 11.85
CA HIS A 184 -15.51 -4.31 13.15
C HIS A 184 -16.40 -3.09 13.46
N ALA A 185 -16.76 -2.29 12.44
CA ALA A 185 -17.72 -1.19 12.59
C ALA A 185 -19.12 -1.66 13.04
N LYS A 186 -19.45 -2.95 12.84
CA LYS A 186 -20.75 -3.54 13.20
C LYS A 186 -20.78 -4.19 14.60
N HIS A 187 -19.64 -4.33 15.25
CA HIS A 187 -19.53 -4.96 16.58
C HIS A 187 -19.18 -3.97 17.70
N ALA A 188 -19.01 -2.68 17.40
CA ALA A 188 -18.79 -1.60 18.36
C ALA A 188 -20.06 -0.76 18.66
N SER A 189 -21.24 -1.20 18.21
CA SER A 189 -22.55 -0.56 18.42
C SER A 189 -23.52 -1.47 19.16
#